data_AF-A0A2M8W231-F1
#
_entry.id   AF-A0A2M8W231-F1
#
_cell.length_a   1.000
_cell.length_b   1.000
_cell.length_c   1.000
_cell.angle_alpha   90.00
_cell.angle_beta   90.00
_cell.angle_gamma   90.00
#
_symmetry.space_group_name_H-M   'P 1'
#
loop_
_entity.id
_entity.type
_entity.pdbx_description
1 polymer ?
#
loop_
_entity_poly.entity_id
_entity_poly.type
_entity_poly.pdbx_seq_one_letter_code
_entity_poly.pdbx_strand_id
1 'polypeptide(L)'
;MLTPFDIWSTVIRAPFSGDVTQEITPSFLSPEIKGSPAIEERVVREVASYGTQLGKVLEALQALSAATDTPLPEIDALVEQVEAVKADATEALRAEAEAALKRLKAVDEDGWREVKGG
;
A
#
# COMPACT_ATOMS: atom_id res chain seq x y z
N MET A 1 10.46 7.34 -27.04
CA MET A 1 9.77 6.20 -27.68
C MET A 1 8.48 6.00 -26.92
N LEU A 2 7.33 6.03 -27.59
CA LEU A 2 6.03 5.77 -26.97
C LEU A 2 5.99 4.30 -26.55
N THR A 3 5.70 4.02 -25.29
CA THR A 3 5.57 2.65 -24.79
C THR A 3 4.09 2.27 -24.70
N PRO A 4 3.74 0.97 -24.73
CA PRO A 4 2.35 0.52 -24.78
C PRO A 4 1.48 0.93 -23.58
N PHE A 5 2.07 1.50 -22.52
CA PHE A 5 1.38 1.95 -21.32
C PHE A 5 0.97 3.43 -21.36
N ASP A 6 1.43 4.20 -22.35
CA ASP A 6 1.12 5.64 -22.49
C ASP A 6 -0.34 5.90 -22.93
N ILE A 7 -1.11 4.86 -23.26
CA ILE A 7 -2.45 4.95 -23.87
C ILE A 7 -3.57 4.93 -22.80
N TRP A 8 -3.27 4.59 -21.54
CA TRP A 8 -4.28 4.31 -20.51
C TRP A 8 -4.33 5.28 -19.32
N SER A 9 -3.74 6.47 -19.44
CA SER A 9 -3.93 7.54 -18.46
C SER A 9 -4.49 8.81 -19.12
N THR A 10 -5.82 8.91 -19.20
CA THR A 10 -6.48 10.20 -19.42
C THR A 10 -6.25 11.10 -18.21
N VAL A 11 -5.12 11.81 -18.21
CA VAL A 11 -4.84 12.88 -17.24
C VAL A 11 -5.73 14.07 -17.59
N ILE A 12 -6.88 14.18 -16.91
CA ILE A 12 -7.77 15.33 -17.02
C ILE A 12 -7.15 16.47 -16.20
N ARG A 13 -6.58 17.48 -16.87
CA ARG A 13 -5.97 18.66 -16.22
C ARG A 13 -6.98 19.80 -16.08
N ALA A 14 -7.44 20.07 -14.86
CA ALA A 14 -8.29 21.24 -14.57
C ALA A 14 -7.44 22.52 -14.41
N PRO A 15 -7.85 23.68 -14.96
CA PRO A 15 -7.14 24.93 -14.73
C PRO A 15 -7.16 25.28 -13.24
N PHE A 16 -6.03 25.74 -12.70
CA PHE A 16 -5.75 25.94 -11.26
C PHE A 16 -5.48 24.69 -10.41
N SER A 17 -5.48 23.49 -10.99
CA SER A 17 -4.78 22.36 -10.37
C SER A 17 -3.29 22.63 -10.47
N GLY A 18 -2.64 22.96 -9.36
CA GLY A 18 -1.18 22.85 -9.29
C GLY A 18 -0.78 21.45 -9.80
N ASP A 19 0.28 21.39 -10.58
CA ASP A 19 0.77 20.14 -11.14
C ASP A 19 1.24 19.27 -9.95
N VAL A 20 0.40 18.35 -9.50
CA VAL A 20 0.80 17.29 -8.57
C VAL A 20 1.36 16.17 -9.44
N THR A 21 2.53 16.42 -10.02
CA THR A 21 3.36 15.35 -10.56
C THR A 21 3.90 14.57 -9.37
N GLN A 22 3.12 13.62 -8.86
CA GLN A 22 3.70 12.57 -8.03
C GLN A 22 4.52 11.68 -8.95
N GLU A 23 5.83 11.80 -8.83
CA GLU A 23 6.77 10.95 -9.52
C GLU A 23 6.69 9.54 -8.88
N ILE A 24 5.85 8.67 -9.46
CA ILE A 24 5.80 7.23 -9.14
C ILE A 24 6.76 6.47 -10.07
N THR A 25 7.92 7.06 -10.41
CA THR A 25 9.00 6.32 -11.06
C THR A 25 9.85 5.65 -9.98
N PRO A 26 10.28 4.39 -10.17
CA PRO A 26 11.16 3.77 -9.20
C PRO A 26 12.47 4.56 -9.18
N SER A 27 12.77 5.13 -8.02
CA SER A 27 13.78 6.16 -7.76
C SER A 27 15.23 5.65 -7.80
N PHE A 28 15.52 4.66 -8.65
CA PHE A 28 16.85 4.07 -8.80
C PHE A 28 17.93 5.08 -9.24
N LEU A 29 17.54 6.27 -9.73
CA LEU A 29 18.44 7.31 -10.23
C LEU A 29 18.06 8.73 -9.78
N SER A 30 17.19 8.89 -8.78
CA SER A 30 16.72 10.23 -8.41
C SER A 30 17.79 11.02 -7.63
N PRO A 31 18.23 12.21 -8.11
CA PRO A 31 19.32 13.00 -7.50
C PRO A 31 18.96 13.64 -6.15
N GLU A 32 17.75 13.42 -5.64
CA GLU A 32 17.26 13.93 -4.35
C GLU A 32 17.74 13.10 -3.15
N ILE A 33 18.26 11.89 -3.39
CA ILE A 33 18.81 11.03 -2.34
C ILE A 33 20.20 11.54 -1.96
N LYS A 34 20.29 12.32 -0.88
CA LYS A 34 21.57 12.77 -0.29
C LYS A 34 22.33 11.64 0.44
N GLY A 35 21.68 10.51 0.69
CA GLY A 35 22.22 9.33 1.37
C GLY A 35 22.68 8.22 0.42
N SER A 36 22.93 7.02 0.95
CA SER A 36 23.21 5.84 0.11
C SER A 36 21.90 5.28 -0.46
N PRO A 37 21.70 5.23 -1.79
CA PRO A 37 20.44 4.76 -2.38
C PRO A 37 20.05 3.34 -1.95
N ALA A 38 21.04 2.44 -1.81
CA ALA A 38 20.81 1.07 -1.36
C ALA A 38 20.32 1.00 0.10
N ILE A 39 20.73 1.93 0.95
CA ILE A 39 20.26 2.00 2.34
C ILE A 39 18.83 2.53 2.35
N GLU A 40 18.53 3.60 1.62
CA GLU A 40 17.19 4.19 1.56
C GLU A 40 16.15 3.21 1.02
N GLU A 41 16.49 2.46 -0.03
CA GLU A 41 15.61 1.42 -0.58
C GLU A 41 15.27 0.36 0.48
N ARG A 42 16.28 -0.08 1.24
CA ARG A 42 16.07 -1.05 2.32
C ARG A 42 15.24 -0.48 3.45
N VAL A 43 15.45 0.79 3.83
CA VAL A 43 14.64 1.45 4.86
C VAL A 43 13.16 1.49 4.43
N VAL A 44 12.88 1.91 3.20
CA VAL A 44 11.50 2.02 2.70
C VAL A 44 10.82 0.64 2.55
N ARG A 45 11.56 -0.39 2.13
CA ARG A 45 10.99 -1.73 1.93
C ARG A 45 10.88 -2.56 3.21
N GLU A 46 11.90 -2.52 4.07
CA GLU A 46 12.04 -3.45 5.19
C GLU A 46 11.66 -2.82 6.54
N VAL A 47 11.83 -1.50 6.69
CA VAL A 47 11.70 -0.84 8.01
C VAL A 47 10.40 -0.04 8.11
N ALA A 48 10.19 0.90 7.20
CA ALA A 48 9.07 1.81 7.26
C ALA A 48 8.67 2.25 5.85
N SER A 49 7.70 1.53 5.26
CA SER A 49 7.07 1.97 4.02
C SER A 49 6.41 3.33 4.19
N TYR A 50 6.20 4.06 3.10
CA TYR A 50 5.46 5.33 3.14
C TYR A 50 4.08 5.17 3.80
N GLY A 51 3.37 4.07 3.53
CA GLY A 51 2.10 3.77 4.18
C GLY A 51 2.24 3.57 5.70
N THR A 52 3.31 2.93 6.16
CA THR A 52 3.63 2.77 7.59
C THR A 52 3.92 4.13 8.24
N GLN A 53 4.70 4.97 7.58
CA GLN A 53 5.05 6.32 8.08
C GLN A 53 3.80 7.21 8.17
N LEU A 54 2.98 7.25 7.11
CA LEU A 54 1.72 7.99 7.10
C LEU A 54 0.74 7.45 8.14
N GLY A 55 0.65 6.13 8.32
CA GLY A 55 -0.14 5.51 9.37
C GLY A 55 0.22 6.05 10.76
N LYS A 56 1.52 6.18 11.07
CA LYS A 56 1.97 6.76 12.35
C LYS A 56 1.59 8.23 12.51
N VAL A 57 1.59 9.00 11.43
CA VAL A 57 1.13 10.39 11.44
C VAL A 57 -0.38 10.47 11.69
N LEU A 58 -1.18 9.65 11.02
CA LEU A 58 -2.63 9.61 11.22
C LEU A 58 -3.00 9.17 12.66
N GLU A 59 -2.33 8.13 13.19
CA GLU A 59 -2.47 7.71 14.59
C GLU A 59 -2.18 8.88 15.56
N ALA A 60 -1.10 9.63 15.32
CA ALA A 60 -0.74 10.77 16.15
C ALA A 60 -1.77 11.91 16.07
N LEU A 61 -2.31 12.19 14.88
CA LEU A 61 -3.36 13.20 14.68
C LEU A 61 -4.66 12.80 15.39
N GLN A 62 -5.07 11.53 15.32
CA GLN A 62 -6.25 11.04 16.04
C GLN A 62 -6.06 11.12 17.56
N ALA A 63 -4.87 10.76 18.06
CA ALA A 63 -4.55 10.91 19.48
C ALA A 63 -4.60 12.38 19.93
N LEU A 64 -4.10 13.31 19.11
CA LEU A 64 -4.14 14.74 19.39
C LEU A 64 -5.56 15.30 19.32
N SER A 65 -6.36 14.89 18.33
CA SER A 65 -7.78 15.22 18.19
C SER A 65 -8.54 14.89 19.48
N ALA A 66 -8.36 13.66 20.00
CA ALA A 66 -8.97 13.22 21.25
C ALA A 66 -8.47 14.02 22.47
N ALA A 67 -7.18 14.33 22.53
CA ALA A 67 -6.59 15.07 23.65
C ALA A 67 -6.98 16.56 23.68
N THR A 68 -7.31 17.13 22.51
CA THR A 68 -7.62 18.56 22.35
C THR A 68 -9.12 18.81 22.15
N ASP A 69 -9.95 17.77 22.20
CA ASP A 69 -11.39 17.83 21.89
C ASP A 69 -11.67 18.57 20.58
N THR A 70 -10.81 18.36 19.58
CA THR A 70 -10.85 18.99 18.27
C THR A 70 -11.10 17.93 17.20
N PRO A 71 -12.36 17.71 16.79
CA PRO A 71 -12.69 16.66 15.82
C PRO A 71 -11.98 16.84 14.48
N LEU A 72 -11.48 15.74 13.92
CA LEU A 72 -10.83 15.68 12.60
C LEU A 72 -11.58 14.70 11.69
N PRO A 73 -12.84 15.00 11.30
CA PRO A 73 -13.71 14.05 10.61
C PRO A 73 -13.15 13.55 9.27
N GLU A 74 -12.39 14.38 8.55
CA GLU A 74 -11.74 13.96 7.30
C GLU A 74 -10.61 12.94 7.54
N ILE A 75 -9.87 13.09 8.65
CA ILE A 75 -8.81 12.15 9.04
C ILE A 75 -9.43 10.82 9.47
N ASP A 76 -10.50 10.87 10.26
CA ASP A 76 -11.21 9.67 10.70
C ASP A 76 -11.78 8.89 9.51
N ALA A 77 -12.46 9.59 8.59
CA ALA A 77 -12.97 8.99 7.36
C ALA A 77 -11.86 8.42 6.48
N LEU A 78 -10.67 9.05 6.42
CA LEU A 78 -9.53 8.53 5.67
C LEU A 78 -8.99 7.24 6.31
N VAL A 79 -8.83 7.21 7.62
CA VAL A 79 -8.38 6.02 8.35
C VAL A 79 -9.35 4.86 8.15
N GLU A 80 -10.65 5.10 8.26
CA GLU A 80 -11.69 4.08 8.02
C GLU A 80 -11.62 3.49 6.61
N GLN A 81 -11.46 4.34 5.59
CA GLN A 81 -11.32 3.88 4.20
C GLN A 81 -10.07 3.02 3.99
N VAL A 82 -8.94 3.41 4.59
CA VAL A 82 -7.69 2.64 4.52
C VAL A 82 -7.87 1.27 5.16
N GLU A 83 -8.49 1.19 6.34
CA GLU A 83 -8.74 -0.08 7.02
C GLU A 83 -9.73 -0.97 6.25
N ALA A 84 -10.75 -0.39 5.61
CA ALA A 84 -11.65 -1.14 4.74
C ALA A 84 -10.91 -1.79 3.56
N VAL A 85 -10.03 -1.03 2.88
CA VAL A 85 -9.24 -1.58 1.76
C VAL A 85 -8.29 -2.69 2.22
N LYS A 86 -7.67 -2.56 3.40
CA LYS A 86 -6.82 -3.62 3.98
C LYS A 86 -7.61 -4.88 4.33
N ALA A 87 -8.81 -4.72 4.86
CA ALA A 87 -9.70 -5.83 5.18
C ALA A 87 -10.10 -6.59 3.90
N ASP A 88 -10.53 -5.86 2.87
CA ASP A 88 -10.88 -6.44 1.57
C ASP A 88 -9.71 -7.22 0.94
N ALA A 89 -8.51 -6.65 1.00
CA ALA A 89 -7.31 -7.32 0.50
C ALA A 89 -6.97 -8.60 1.28
N THR A 90 -7.17 -8.58 2.61
CA THR A 90 -6.94 -9.74 3.48
C THR A 90 -7.93 -10.87 3.18
N GLU A 91 -9.21 -10.54 2.98
CA GLU A 91 -10.22 -11.54 2.62
C GLU A 91 -10.00 -12.10 1.21
N ALA A 92 -9.58 -11.26 0.25
CA ALA A 92 -9.22 -11.73 -1.09
C ALA A 92 -8.04 -12.72 -1.05
N LEU A 93 -6.99 -12.41 -0.28
CA LEU A 93 -5.84 -13.30 -0.09
C LEU A 93 -6.25 -14.62 0.58
N ARG A 94 -7.14 -14.57 1.59
CA ARG A 94 -7.67 -15.78 2.23
C ARG A 94 -8.43 -16.64 1.22
N ALA A 95 -9.33 -16.05 0.45
CA ALA A 95 -10.12 -16.76 -0.55
C ALA A 95 -9.22 -17.41 -1.63
N GLU A 96 -8.17 -16.71 -2.06
CA GLU A 96 -7.17 -17.25 -2.98
C GLU A 96 -6.42 -18.44 -2.37
N ALA A 97 -5.96 -18.31 -1.13
CA ALA A 97 -5.26 -19.38 -0.41
C ALA A 97 -6.15 -20.61 -0.23
N GLU A 98 -7.43 -20.44 0.13
CA GLU A 98 -8.40 -21.54 0.24
C GLU A 98 -8.61 -22.24 -1.11
N ALA A 99 -8.77 -21.48 -2.18
CA ALA A 99 -8.91 -22.03 -3.52
C ALA A 99 -7.65 -22.78 -3.95
N ALA A 100 -6.46 -22.26 -3.66
CA ALA A 100 -5.18 -22.92 -3.93
C ALA A 100 -5.04 -24.23 -3.14
N LEU A 101 -5.34 -24.23 -1.84
CA LEU A 101 -5.31 -25.43 -1.00
C LEU A 101 -6.32 -26.49 -1.48
N LYS A 102 -7.51 -26.08 -1.93
CA LYS A 102 -8.50 -26.99 -2.50
C LYS A 102 -8.00 -27.65 -3.79
N ARG A 103 -7.33 -26.89 -4.66
CA ARG A 103 -6.71 -27.43 -5.88
C ARG A 103 -5.58 -28.39 -5.55
N LEU A 104 -4.71 -28.04 -4.59
CA LEU A 104 -3.63 -28.89 -4.14
C LEU A 104 -4.18 -30.23 -3.64
N LYS A 105 -5.17 -30.22 -2.74
CA LYS A 105 -5.81 -31.44 -2.23
C LYS A 105 -6.36 -32.36 -3.33
N ALA A 106 -6.85 -31.79 -4.43
CA ALA A 106 -7.43 -32.56 -5.53
C ALA A 106 -6.38 -33.28 -6.41
N VAL A 107 -5.14 -32.76 -6.45
CA VAL A 107 -4.06 -33.27 -7.31
C VAL A 107 -3.01 -34.03 -6.50
N ASP A 108 -2.76 -33.60 -5.27
CA ASP A 108 -1.75 -34.13 -4.34
C ASP A 108 -2.24 -33.99 -2.89
N GLU A 109 -2.83 -35.08 -2.37
CA GLU A 109 -3.36 -35.09 -1.01
C GLU A 109 -2.25 -35.08 0.06
N ASP A 110 -1.10 -35.69 -0.23
CA ASP A 110 0.02 -35.75 0.72
C ASP A 110 0.71 -34.38 0.82
N GLY A 111 0.96 -33.71 -0.30
CA GLY A 111 1.45 -32.32 -0.31
C GLY A 111 0.48 -31.33 0.34
N TRP A 112 -0.84 -31.53 0.20
CA TRP A 112 -1.83 -30.73 0.93
C TRP A 112 -1.75 -30.94 2.45
N ARG A 113 -1.54 -32.17 2.92
CA ARG A 113 -1.41 -32.47 4.36
C ARG A 113 -0.16 -31.82 4.96
N GLU A 114 0.95 -31.79 4.22
CA GLU A 114 2.19 -31.14 4.62
C GLU A 114 1.98 -29.63 4.82
N VAL A 115 1.39 -28.94 3.82
CA VAL A 115 1.14 -27.49 3.86
C VAL A 115 0.13 -27.10 4.95
N LYS A 116 -0.86 -27.96 5.25
CA LYS A 116 -1.87 -27.70 6.28
C LYS A 116 -1.39 -27.97 7.72
N GLY A 117 -0.40 -28.85 7.87
CA GLY A 117 0.07 -29.36 9.18
C GLY A 117 1.27 -28.60 9.77
N GLY A 118 1.79 -27.59 9.07
CA GLY A 118 2.84 -26.68 9.53
C GLY A 118 2.34 -25.54 10.41
#